data_AF-A0A0F3IK12-F1
#
_entry.id   AF-A0A0F3IK12-F1
#
_cell.length_a   1.000
_cell.length_b   1.000
_cell.length_c   1.000
_cell.angle_alpha   90.00
_cell.angle_beta   90.00
_cell.angle_gamma   90.00
#
_symmetry.space_group_name_H-M   'P 1'
#
loop_
_entity.id
_entity.type
_entity.pdbx_description
1 polymer ?
#
loop_
_entity_poly.entity_id
_entity_poly.type
_entity_poly.pdbx_seq_one_letter_code
_entity_poly.pdbx_strand_id
1 'polypeptide(L)'
;MNRLVERGPANDYSVVSFDVSHCRNEKEFFTKLCQAIENKRGQGDNLLTGLKQRIEQLIKGNTNPSGTWYQNALNIDWETFAEHLITVLAQDSSKWAILIDELPVFFLHLESQPNGLAQVKSLAYRLREFRERFPALRWLITGSIGIEPLARRGEYLGAFNNLEPFALQPLAPEVAQDFLHDYAQGGHVQHRQHISDYEAQALIAASGWLSVYYLEAFARELQGEPAQDAETAQQRIDDARKRLLAPTNRVYFESWPEHIRKNFTQPTQSLLFTVLEQLADTEFGLSLDGLLPLLRNDTLQKKDLQRLLNTLEEDGFTVYDIDREHHRFRMELLRLWWQRYLPE
;
A
#
# COMPACT_ATOMS: atom_id res chain seq x y z
N MET A 1 -1.53 -10.02 2.15
CA MET A 1 -0.89 -10.75 3.27
C MET A 1 -1.58 -12.05 3.67
N ASN A 2 -2.90 -12.11 3.85
CA ASN A 2 -3.61 -13.31 4.35
C ASN A 2 -3.26 -14.61 3.60
N ARG A 3 -3.23 -14.60 2.26
CA ARG A 3 -2.83 -15.77 1.46
C ARG A 3 -1.41 -16.28 1.76
N LEU A 4 -0.47 -15.40 2.12
CA LEU A 4 0.89 -15.80 2.52
C LEU A 4 0.89 -16.49 3.88
N VAL A 5 0.04 -16.02 4.82
CA VAL A 5 -0.16 -16.66 6.12
C VAL A 5 -0.76 -18.06 5.93
N GLU A 6 -1.79 -18.18 5.10
CA GLU A 6 -2.48 -19.44 4.80
C GLU A 6 -1.56 -20.47 4.10
N ARG A 7 -0.75 -20.02 3.13
CA ARG A 7 0.14 -20.90 2.35
C ARG A 7 1.48 -21.18 3.01
N GLY A 8 1.84 -20.41 4.03
CA GLY A 8 3.10 -20.53 4.77
C GLY A 8 3.40 -21.95 5.27
N PRO A 9 2.47 -22.60 5.99
CA PRO A 9 2.67 -23.96 6.50
C PRO A 9 2.97 -25.00 5.43
N ALA A 10 2.35 -24.88 4.24
CA ALA A 10 2.62 -25.77 3.10
C ALA A 10 4.03 -25.61 2.52
N ASN A 11 4.76 -24.56 2.94
CA ASN A 11 6.14 -24.27 2.54
C ASN A 11 7.10 -24.31 3.75
N ASP A 12 6.72 -25.01 4.83
CA ASP A 12 7.46 -25.14 6.08
C ASP A 12 7.71 -23.82 6.83
N TYR A 13 6.88 -22.79 6.57
CA TYR A 13 6.98 -21.50 7.26
C TYR A 13 5.94 -21.33 8.35
N SER A 14 6.45 -20.96 9.53
CA SER A 14 5.70 -20.28 10.56
C SER A 14 5.56 -18.78 10.24
N VAL A 15 4.52 -18.43 9.51
CA VAL A 15 4.20 -17.04 9.15
C VAL A 15 3.38 -16.34 10.25
N VAL A 16 3.73 -15.09 10.56
CA VAL A 16 2.92 -14.14 11.36
C VAL A 16 2.74 -12.84 10.59
N SER A 17 1.56 -12.24 10.72
CA SER A 17 1.18 -11.02 10.01
C SER A 17 0.51 -10.07 10.98
N PHE A 18 0.85 -8.78 10.92
CA PHE A 18 0.22 -7.74 11.74
C PHE A 18 0.28 -6.38 11.08
N ASP A 19 -0.79 -5.61 11.26
CA ASP A 19 -0.89 -4.21 10.84
C ASP A 19 -0.37 -3.29 11.94
N VAL A 20 0.46 -2.31 11.55
CA VAL A 20 1.03 -1.30 12.46
C VAL A 20 0.56 0.13 12.19
N SER A 21 -0.39 0.32 11.26
CA SER A 21 -0.87 1.65 10.84
C SER A 21 -1.43 2.50 12.00
N HIS A 22 -1.93 1.85 13.05
CA HIS A 22 -2.50 2.48 14.24
C HIS A 22 -1.59 2.49 15.47
N CYS A 23 -0.37 1.98 15.37
CA CYS A 23 0.59 1.99 16.48
C CYS A 23 1.06 3.41 16.76
N ARG A 24 1.17 3.76 18.05
CA ARG A 24 1.58 5.10 18.49
C ARG A 24 3.05 5.20 18.91
N ASN A 25 3.69 4.07 19.18
CA ASN A 25 5.06 3.97 19.69
C ASN A 25 5.62 2.56 19.43
N GLU A 26 6.92 2.40 19.65
CA GLU A 26 7.65 1.13 19.44
C GLU A 26 7.09 -0.01 20.33
N LYS A 27 6.66 0.30 21.56
CA LYS A 27 6.07 -0.71 22.45
C LYS A 27 4.77 -1.28 21.90
N GLU A 28 3.90 -0.45 21.33
CA GLU A 28 2.68 -0.92 20.66
C GLU A 28 2.99 -1.78 19.43
N PHE A 29 4.03 -1.44 18.66
CA PHE A 29 4.52 -2.25 17.55
C PHE A 29 4.92 -3.66 18.02
N PHE A 30 5.74 -3.78 19.07
CA PHE A 30 6.14 -5.09 19.60
C PHE A 30 4.98 -5.82 20.30
N THR A 31 4.03 -5.09 20.87
CA THR A 31 2.78 -5.67 21.40
C THR A 31 1.99 -6.35 20.29
N LYS A 32 1.86 -5.72 19.11
CA LYS A 32 1.18 -6.31 17.94
C LYS A 32 1.88 -7.56 17.43
N LEU A 33 3.21 -7.57 17.38
CA LEU A 33 3.97 -8.77 17.03
C LEU A 33 3.66 -9.93 18.01
N CYS A 34 3.65 -9.65 19.31
CA CYS A 34 3.33 -10.66 20.32
C CYS A 34 1.90 -11.20 20.17
N GLN A 35 0.93 -10.31 19.91
CA GLN A 35 -0.46 -10.69 19.64
C GLN A 35 -0.57 -11.57 18.38
N ALA A 36 0.17 -11.25 17.32
CA ALA A 36 0.16 -12.04 16.09
C ALA A 36 0.76 -13.43 16.30
N ILE A 37 1.84 -13.52 17.08
CA ILE A 37 2.45 -14.79 17.50
C ILE A 37 1.46 -15.60 18.35
N GLU A 38 0.78 -14.97 19.31
CA GLU A 38 -0.20 -15.65 20.16
C GLU A 38 -1.46 -16.09 19.40
N ASN A 39 -2.01 -15.28 18.50
CA ASN A 39 -3.22 -15.61 17.73
C ASN A 39 -3.03 -16.82 16.81
N LYS A 40 -1.78 -17.13 16.45
CA LYS A 40 -1.45 -18.36 15.74
C LYS A 40 -1.76 -19.65 16.53
N ARG A 41 -2.03 -19.54 17.83
CA ARG A 41 -2.45 -20.63 18.75
C ARG A 41 -3.56 -21.52 18.24
N GLY A 42 -4.52 -21.00 17.47
CA GLY A 42 -5.68 -21.78 17.03
C GLY A 42 -5.33 -23.00 16.15
N GLN A 43 -4.09 -23.13 15.67
CA GLN A 43 -3.69 -24.17 14.70
C GLN A 43 -2.46 -25.01 15.11
N GLY A 44 -1.82 -24.79 16.28
CA GLY A 44 -0.64 -25.58 16.68
C GLY A 44 -0.10 -25.29 18.09
N ASP A 45 -0.63 -25.98 19.10
CA ASP A 45 -0.35 -25.76 20.54
C ASP A 45 1.11 -26.00 20.99
N ASN A 46 1.90 -26.76 20.23
CA ASN A 46 3.24 -27.20 20.70
C ASN A 46 4.36 -26.18 20.46
N LEU A 47 4.30 -25.38 19.40
CA LEU A 47 5.41 -24.48 19.01
C LEU A 47 5.54 -23.28 19.95
N LEU A 48 4.42 -22.69 20.36
CA LEU A 48 4.41 -21.49 21.21
C LEU A 48 4.70 -21.80 22.68
N THR A 49 4.40 -23.01 23.15
CA THR A 49 4.73 -23.44 24.51
C THR A 49 6.25 -23.49 24.69
N GLY A 50 6.98 -24.03 23.71
CA GLY A 50 8.44 -24.02 23.69
C GLY A 50 9.02 -22.61 23.58
N LEU A 51 8.43 -21.76 22.72
CA LEU A 51 8.84 -20.35 22.59
C LEU A 51 8.65 -19.58 23.91
N LYS A 52 7.48 -19.72 24.55
CA LYS A 52 7.17 -19.09 25.84
C LYS A 52 8.16 -19.53 26.92
N GLN A 53 8.41 -20.83 27.05
CA GLN A 53 9.37 -21.36 28.02
C GLN A 53 10.79 -20.81 27.78
N ARG A 54 11.24 -20.73 26.52
CA ARG A 54 12.55 -20.17 26.17
C ARG A 54 12.62 -18.67 26.51
N ILE A 55 11.56 -17.92 26.26
CA ILE A 55 11.50 -16.50 26.60
C ILE A 55 11.47 -16.30 28.12
N GLU A 56 10.69 -17.08 28.86
CA GLU A 56 10.66 -17.06 30.34
C GLU A 56 12.01 -17.46 30.97
N GLN A 57 12.79 -18.33 30.32
CA GLN A 57 14.15 -18.66 30.77
C GLN A 57 15.15 -17.52 30.53
N LEU A 58 15.01 -16.76 29.44
CA LEU A 58 15.87 -15.63 29.11
C LEU A 58 15.54 -14.38 29.94
N ILE A 59 14.26 -14.20 30.29
CA ILE A 59 13.80 -13.09 31.12
C ILE A 59 13.71 -13.59 32.55
N LYS A 60 14.71 -13.27 33.39
CA LYS A 60 14.82 -13.68 34.80
C LYS A 60 13.50 -13.47 35.59
N GLY A 61 12.63 -14.49 35.59
CA GLY A 61 11.64 -14.82 36.62
C GLY A 61 10.59 -13.80 37.03
N ASN A 62 10.10 -12.91 36.16
CA ASN A 62 9.09 -11.90 36.56
C ASN A 62 7.80 -11.88 35.72
N THR A 63 7.36 -13.04 35.22
CA THR A 63 6.06 -13.19 34.55
C THR A 63 5.02 -13.80 35.50
N ASN A 64 4.19 -12.94 36.10
CA ASN A 64 3.06 -13.38 36.92
C ASN A 64 2.04 -14.21 36.09
N PRO A 65 1.37 -15.23 36.66
CA PRO A 65 0.61 -16.23 35.86
C PRO A 65 -0.78 -15.77 35.37
N SER A 66 -1.25 -14.60 35.79
CA SER A 66 -2.60 -14.11 35.48
C SER A 66 -2.55 -12.95 34.48
N GLY A 67 -2.45 -13.27 33.18
CA GLY A 67 -2.43 -12.31 32.08
C GLY A 67 -1.78 -12.86 30.81
N THR A 68 -1.77 -12.06 29.74
CA THR A 68 -1.06 -12.40 28.50
C THR A 68 0.45 -12.45 28.75
N TRP A 69 1.14 -13.50 28.29
CA TRP A 69 2.50 -13.87 28.73
C TRP A 69 3.57 -12.79 28.52
N TYR A 70 3.36 -11.85 27.61
CA TYR A 70 4.29 -10.78 27.26
C TYR A 70 3.98 -9.43 27.93
N GLN A 71 2.80 -9.24 28.54
CA GLN A 71 2.35 -7.92 29.02
C GLN A 71 3.27 -7.34 30.10
N ASN A 72 3.67 -8.16 31.08
CA ASN A 72 4.53 -7.71 32.17
C ASN A 72 5.95 -7.39 31.67
N ALA A 73 6.48 -8.19 30.75
CA ALA A 73 7.82 -7.99 30.21
C ALA A 73 7.90 -6.71 29.36
N LEU A 74 6.93 -6.47 28.48
CA LEU A 74 6.84 -5.22 27.70
C LEU A 74 6.62 -3.97 28.58
N ASN A 75 6.08 -4.12 29.80
CA ASN A 75 5.90 -3.01 30.72
C ASN A 75 7.18 -2.63 31.47
N ILE A 76 8.09 -3.59 31.69
CA ILE A 76 9.34 -3.38 32.43
C ILE A 76 10.45 -2.91 31.49
N ASP A 77 10.70 -3.69 30.43
CA ASP A 77 11.76 -3.43 29.45
C ASP A 77 11.39 -4.09 28.13
N TRP A 78 10.70 -3.32 27.29
CA TRP A 78 10.23 -3.81 26.01
C TRP A 78 11.37 -4.02 25.00
N GLU A 79 12.49 -3.31 25.12
CA GLU A 79 13.63 -3.40 24.19
C GLU A 79 14.34 -4.74 24.37
N THR A 80 14.76 -5.04 25.61
CA THR A 80 15.39 -6.33 25.93
C THR A 80 14.44 -7.49 25.62
N PHE A 81 13.15 -7.30 25.90
CA PHE A 81 12.14 -8.30 25.55
C PHE A 81 12.05 -8.55 24.05
N ALA A 82 12.00 -7.48 23.24
CA ALA A 82 11.93 -7.57 21.79
C ALA A 82 13.15 -8.31 21.21
N GLU A 83 14.35 -7.99 21.70
CA GLU A 83 15.58 -8.68 21.29
C GLU A 83 15.55 -10.18 21.62
N HIS A 84 15.10 -10.54 22.83
CA HIS A 84 14.94 -11.94 23.22
C HIS A 84 13.88 -12.65 22.37
N LEU A 85 12.74 -12.01 22.11
CA LEU A 85 11.68 -12.57 21.27
C LEU A 85 12.20 -12.90 19.87
N ILE A 86 12.86 -11.93 19.21
CA ILE A 86 13.41 -12.13 17.87
C ILE A 86 14.49 -13.21 17.87
N THR A 87 15.35 -13.24 18.89
CA THR A 87 16.39 -14.27 19.05
C THR A 87 15.76 -15.66 19.16
N VAL A 88 14.71 -15.82 19.97
CA VAL A 88 14.03 -17.11 20.15
C VAL A 88 13.35 -17.57 18.87
N LEU A 89 12.69 -16.67 18.12
CA LEU A 89 12.09 -17.00 16.82
C LEU A 89 13.16 -17.45 15.81
N ALA A 90 14.30 -16.78 15.78
CA ALA A 90 15.40 -17.10 14.87
C ALA A 90 16.11 -18.43 15.20
N GLN A 91 16.08 -18.86 16.47
CA GLN A 91 16.67 -20.11 16.96
C GLN A 91 15.64 -21.26 17.08
N ASP A 92 14.39 -21.00 16.73
CA ASP A 92 13.37 -22.03 16.68
C ASP A 92 13.64 -23.01 15.54
N SER A 93 13.20 -24.27 15.70
CA SER A 93 13.34 -25.27 14.63
C SER A 93 12.45 -24.96 13.42
N SER A 94 11.40 -24.17 13.60
CA SER A 94 10.52 -23.74 12.51
C SER A 94 11.15 -22.59 11.73
N LYS A 95 10.89 -22.51 10.42
CA LYS A 95 11.27 -21.33 9.63
C LYS A 95 10.24 -20.23 9.88
N TRP A 96 10.63 -19.10 10.46
CA TRP A 96 9.69 -18.01 10.73
C TRP A 96 9.69 -16.96 9.61
N ALA A 97 8.51 -16.40 9.34
CA ALA A 97 8.34 -15.24 8.49
C ALA A 97 7.48 -14.18 9.20
N ILE A 98 7.98 -12.94 9.25
CA ILE A 98 7.32 -11.79 9.89
C ILE A 98 6.86 -10.83 8.80
N LEU A 99 5.54 -10.65 8.69
CA LEU A 99 4.90 -9.80 7.70
C LEU A 99 4.35 -8.56 8.42
N ILE A 100 4.91 -7.40 8.13
CA ILE A 100 4.58 -6.11 8.75
C ILE A 100 3.78 -5.28 7.75
N ASP A 101 2.52 -4.99 8.08
CA ASP A 101 1.65 -4.16 7.23
C ASP A 101 1.75 -2.69 7.61
N GLU A 102 1.79 -1.82 6.60
CA GLU A 102 1.71 -0.37 6.75
C GLU A 102 2.82 0.25 7.62
N LEU A 103 4.04 -0.29 7.56
CA LEU A 103 5.20 0.28 8.24
C LEU A 103 5.45 1.76 7.87
N PRO A 104 5.31 2.20 6.59
CA PRO A 104 5.49 3.60 6.24
C PRO A 104 4.48 4.54 6.91
N VAL A 105 3.22 4.12 7.05
CA VAL A 105 2.18 4.91 7.73
C VAL A 105 2.50 5.04 9.21
N PHE A 106 2.95 3.95 9.85
CA PHE A 106 3.41 3.99 11.23
C PHE A 106 4.58 4.96 11.41
N PHE A 107 5.56 4.92 10.51
CA PHE A 107 6.72 5.83 10.57
C PHE A 107 6.31 7.28 10.37
N LEU A 108 5.38 7.57 9.47
CA LEU A 108 4.83 8.91 9.30
C LEU A 108 4.14 9.41 10.58
N HIS A 109 3.34 8.54 11.23
CA HIS A 109 2.72 8.88 12.50
C HIS A 109 3.76 9.14 13.61
N LEU A 110 4.79 8.30 13.71
CA LEU A 110 5.88 8.51 14.67
C LEU A 110 6.65 9.79 14.39
N GLU A 111 7.02 10.08 13.14
CA GLU A 111 7.73 11.31 12.73
C GLU A 111 6.97 12.57 13.17
N SER A 112 5.63 12.53 13.22
CA SER A 112 4.79 13.65 13.65
C SER A 112 4.86 13.96 15.15
N GLN A 113 5.43 13.07 15.96
CA GLN A 113 5.56 13.24 17.41
C GLN A 113 6.84 14.00 17.81
N PRO A 114 6.90 14.59 19.03
CA PRO A 114 8.13 15.17 19.56
C PRO A 114 9.27 14.14 19.60
N ASN A 115 10.43 14.47 19.03
CA ASN A 115 11.57 13.57 18.84
C ASN A 115 11.27 12.32 17.99
N GLY A 116 10.18 12.34 17.22
CA GLY A 116 9.68 11.22 16.42
C GLY A 116 10.68 10.69 15.40
N LEU A 117 11.38 11.59 14.70
CA LEU A 117 12.39 11.18 13.71
C LEU A 117 13.51 10.34 14.34
N ALA A 118 13.96 10.65 15.56
CA ALA A 118 14.99 9.87 16.24
C ALA A 118 14.49 8.45 16.59
N GLN A 119 13.22 8.34 17.01
CA GLN A 119 12.57 7.04 17.28
C GLN A 119 12.44 6.21 16.01
N VAL A 120 11.99 6.82 14.90
CA VAL A 120 11.92 6.15 13.60
C VAL A 120 13.28 5.67 13.14
N LYS A 121 14.33 6.50 13.23
CA LYS A 121 15.70 6.08 12.93
C LYS A 121 16.13 4.88 13.78
N SER A 122 15.93 4.96 15.09
CA SER A 122 16.27 3.90 16.04
C SER A 122 15.59 2.58 15.66
N LEU A 123 14.27 2.60 15.50
CA LEU A 123 13.49 1.41 15.14
C LEU A 123 13.88 0.87 13.76
N ALA A 124 14.05 1.72 12.75
CA ALA A 124 14.41 1.29 11.40
C ALA A 124 15.77 0.55 11.39
N TYR A 125 16.78 1.11 12.06
CA TYR A 125 18.09 0.47 12.18
C TYR A 125 18.07 -0.78 13.07
N ARG A 126 17.25 -0.82 14.13
CA ARG A 126 17.05 -2.03 14.94
C ARG A 126 16.41 -3.16 14.13
N LEU A 127 15.39 -2.86 13.33
CA LEU A 127 14.80 -3.83 12.41
C LEU A 127 15.84 -4.32 11.38
N ARG A 128 16.71 -3.44 10.90
CA ARG A 128 17.83 -3.82 10.02
C ARG A 128 18.79 -4.78 10.71
N GLU A 129 19.20 -4.46 11.93
CA GLU A 129 20.09 -5.30 12.74
C GLU A 129 19.50 -6.70 12.93
N PHE A 130 18.20 -6.80 13.25
CA PHE A 130 17.53 -8.09 13.35
C PHE A 130 17.60 -8.91 12.05
N ARG A 131 17.42 -8.27 10.90
CA ARG A 131 17.53 -8.92 9.59
C ARG A 131 18.95 -9.39 9.28
N GLU A 132 19.96 -8.59 9.63
CA GLU A 132 21.38 -8.93 9.41
C GLU A 132 21.86 -10.03 10.35
N ARG A 133 21.48 -9.96 11.63
CA ARG A 133 21.87 -10.93 12.67
C ARG A 133 21.15 -12.27 12.50
N PHE A 134 19.93 -12.27 11.98
CA PHE A 134 19.08 -13.45 11.86
C PHE A 134 18.56 -13.68 10.42
N PRO A 135 19.41 -14.03 9.45
CA PRO A 135 19.03 -14.16 8.04
C PRO A 135 18.03 -15.31 7.76
N ALA A 136 17.91 -16.27 8.69
CA ALA A 136 16.93 -17.36 8.62
C ALA A 136 15.49 -16.87 8.90
N LEU A 137 15.34 -15.78 9.65
CA LEU A 137 14.06 -15.13 9.90
C LEU A 137 13.71 -14.28 8.67
N ARG A 138 12.61 -14.62 7.98
CA ARG A 138 12.18 -13.90 6.77
C ARG A 138 11.30 -12.71 7.14
N TRP A 139 11.40 -11.64 6.37
CA TRP A 139 10.68 -10.39 6.61
C TRP A 139 10.01 -9.94 5.32
N LEU A 140 8.75 -9.52 5.44
CA LEU A 140 8.02 -8.81 4.39
C LEU A 140 7.50 -7.52 5.00
N ILE A 141 7.72 -6.40 4.33
CA ILE A 141 7.24 -5.10 4.76
C ILE A 141 6.38 -4.55 3.63
N THR A 142 5.17 -4.14 3.95
CA THR A 142 4.23 -3.54 3.02
C THR A 142 3.87 -2.13 3.47
N GLY A 143 3.30 -1.35 2.54
CA GLY A 143 2.75 -0.05 2.81
C GLY A 143 2.01 0.49 1.59
N SER A 144 0.94 1.22 1.87
CA SER A 144 0.15 1.96 0.87
C SER A 144 0.93 3.14 0.28
N ILE A 145 1.94 3.64 0.99
CA ILE A 145 2.90 4.65 0.52
C ILE A 145 4.31 4.05 0.45
N GLY A 146 5.15 4.59 -0.44
CA GLY A 146 6.54 4.17 -0.55
C GLY A 146 7.34 4.46 0.74
N ILE A 147 8.09 3.48 1.24
CA ILE A 147 9.01 3.69 2.36
C ILE A 147 10.24 4.51 1.97
N GLU A 148 10.67 4.44 0.71
CA GLU A 148 11.89 5.09 0.23
C GLU A 148 11.83 6.63 0.28
N PRO A 149 10.78 7.30 -0.24
CA PRO A 149 10.68 8.77 -0.13
C PRO A 149 10.71 9.25 1.33
N LEU A 150 10.01 8.52 2.20
CA LEU A 150 9.98 8.76 3.64
C LEU A 150 11.38 8.63 4.26
N ALA A 151 12.08 7.52 3.99
CA ALA A 151 13.41 7.23 4.50
C ALA A 151 14.50 8.16 3.95
N ARG A 152 14.35 8.64 2.71
CA ARG A 152 15.25 9.62 2.09
C ARG A 152 15.12 10.98 2.77
N ARG A 153 13.89 11.45 2.99
CA ARG A 153 13.62 12.71 3.72
C ARG A 153 14.13 12.66 5.15
N GLY A 154 13.96 11.52 5.82
CA GLY A 154 14.42 11.33 7.19
C GLY A 154 15.90 10.93 7.32
N GLU A 155 16.65 10.77 6.23
CA GLU A 155 18.06 10.32 6.25
C GLU A 155 18.28 8.95 6.94
N TYR A 156 17.40 7.98 6.68
CA TYR A 156 17.55 6.61 7.18
C TYR A 156 17.32 5.55 6.09
N LEU A 157 17.45 5.93 4.82
CA LEU A 157 17.36 5.00 3.70
C LEU A 157 18.27 3.77 3.87
N GLY A 158 19.46 3.96 4.48
CA GLY A 158 20.38 2.90 4.82
C GLY A 158 19.77 1.76 5.66
N ALA A 159 18.74 2.03 6.46
CA ALA A 159 18.05 1.00 7.24
C ALA A 159 17.35 -0.06 6.37
N PHE A 160 17.11 0.21 5.09
CA PHE A 160 16.38 -0.68 4.18
C PHE A 160 17.26 -1.35 3.12
N ASN A 161 18.58 -1.09 3.10
CA ASN A 161 19.51 -1.60 2.08
C ASN A 161 19.59 -3.13 1.97
N ASN A 162 19.14 -3.86 3.00
CA ASN A 162 19.12 -5.32 3.02
C ASN A 162 17.72 -5.91 2.70
N LEU A 163 16.84 -5.10 2.11
CA LEU A 163 15.56 -5.53 1.56
C LEU A 163 15.60 -5.42 0.04
N GLU A 164 14.85 -6.31 -0.61
CA GLU A 164 14.61 -6.26 -2.04
C GLU A 164 13.27 -5.57 -2.29
N PRO A 165 13.24 -4.44 -3.03
CA PRO A 165 12.00 -3.80 -3.43
C PRO A 165 11.18 -4.73 -4.32
N PHE A 166 9.91 -4.95 -3.97
CA PHE A 166 8.97 -5.70 -4.79
C PHE A 166 7.76 -4.81 -5.10
N ALA A 167 7.71 -4.29 -6.32
CA ALA A 167 6.59 -3.46 -6.77
C ALA A 167 5.43 -4.33 -7.22
N LEU A 168 4.29 -4.24 -6.53
CA LEU A 168 3.04 -4.84 -6.98
C LEU A 168 2.54 -4.12 -8.22
N GLN A 169 2.67 -4.80 -9.36
CA GLN A 169 2.20 -4.28 -10.64
C GLN A 169 0.68 -4.42 -10.74
N PRO A 170 0.04 -3.57 -11.56
CA PRO A 170 -1.34 -3.78 -11.99
C PRO A 170 -1.50 -5.16 -12.64
N LEU A 171 -2.74 -5.64 -12.72
CA LEU A 171 -3.00 -6.87 -13.44
C LEU A 171 -2.58 -6.73 -14.90
N ALA A 172 -2.00 -7.80 -15.46
CA ALA A 172 -1.90 -7.91 -16.91
C ALA A 172 -3.31 -7.97 -17.52
N PRO A 173 -3.52 -7.49 -18.76
CA PRO A 173 -4.85 -7.46 -19.39
C PRO A 173 -5.57 -8.82 -19.36
N GLU A 174 -4.86 -9.91 -19.59
CA GLU A 174 -5.41 -11.26 -19.59
C GLU A 174 -5.88 -11.68 -18.18
N VAL A 175 -5.08 -11.36 -17.16
CA VAL A 175 -5.42 -11.62 -15.76
C VAL A 175 -6.57 -10.72 -15.30
N ALA A 176 -6.64 -9.48 -15.80
CA ALA A 176 -7.74 -8.56 -15.52
C ALA A 176 -9.05 -9.08 -16.13
N GLN A 177 -9.01 -9.66 -17.33
CA GLN A 177 -10.17 -10.29 -17.96
C GLN A 177 -10.66 -11.48 -17.12
N ASP A 178 -9.78 -12.41 -16.78
CA ASP A 178 -10.11 -13.56 -15.92
C ASP A 178 -10.70 -13.11 -14.58
N PHE A 179 -10.08 -12.10 -13.97
CA PHE A 179 -10.58 -11.50 -12.74
C PHE A 179 -12.02 -10.97 -12.88
N LEU A 180 -12.34 -10.23 -13.95
CA LEU A 180 -13.68 -9.68 -14.16
C LEU A 180 -14.74 -10.79 -14.33
N HIS A 181 -14.39 -11.88 -15.02
CA HIS A 181 -15.28 -13.03 -15.15
C HIS A 181 -15.54 -13.70 -13.80
N ASP A 182 -14.48 -14.00 -13.04
CA ASP A 182 -14.58 -14.58 -11.69
C ASP A 182 -15.36 -13.68 -10.75
N TYR A 183 -15.15 -12.37 -10.84
CA TYR A 183 -15.82 -11.36 -10.03
C TYR A 183 -17.35 -11.36 -10.26
N ALA A 184 -17.77 -11.43 -11.52
CA ALA A 184 -19.19 -11.54 -11.88
C ALA A 184 -19.79 -12.88 -11.47
N GLN A 185 -19.07 -13.99 -11.69
CA GLN A 185 -19.51 -15.34 -11.28
C GLN A 185 -19.66 -15.47 -9.77
N GLY A 186 -18.81 -14.78 -9.00
CA GLY A 186 -18.90 -14.67 -7.54
C GLY A 186 -20.11 -13.86 -7.04
N GLY A 187 -20.92 -13.30 -7.94
CA GLY A 187 -22.13 -12.53 -7.60
C GLY A 187 -21.85 -11.12 -7.10
N HIS A 188 -20.66 -10.56 -7.40
CA HIS A 188 -20.29 -9.22 -6.95
C HIS A 188 -20.82 -8.10 -7.86
N VAL A 189 -21.35 -8.43 -9.03
CA VAL A 189 -22.01 -7.48 -9.94
C VAL A 189 -23.52 -7.60 -9.75
N GLN A 190 -24.18 -6.50 -9.39
CA GLN A 190 -25.60 -6.53 -9.05
C GLN A 190 -26.44 -6.99 -10.25
N HIS A 191 -27.31 -7.96 -10.02
CA HIS A 191 -28.21 -8.54 -11.04
C HIS A 191 -27.50 -9.19 -12.23
N ARG A 192 -26.20 -9.52 -12.12
CA ARG A 192 -25.43 -10.16 -13.19
C ARG A 192 -24.52 -11.24 -12.63
N GLN A 193 -24.48 -12.39 -13.31
CA GLN A 193 -23.52 -13.48 -13.02
C GLN A 193 -22.40 -13.57 -14.07
N HIS A 194 -22.42 -12.68 -15.06
CA HIS A 194 -21.51 -12.72 -16.19
C HIS A 194 -21.20 -11.30 -16.71
N ILE A 195 -19.94 -11.11 -17.09
CA ILE A 195 -19.42 -10.01 -17.92
C ILE A 195 -18.91 -10.68 -19.19
N SER A 196 -19.35 -10.22 -20.36
CA SER A 196 -18.91 -10.81 -21.63
C SER A 196 -17.48 -10.39 -21.99
N ASP A 197 -16.83 -11.12 -22.88
CA ASP A 197 -15.48 -10.79 -23.35
C ASP A 197 -15.41 -9.37 -23.96
N TYR A 198 -16.45 -8.97 -24.68
CA TYR A 198 -16.56 -7.61 -25.23
C TYR A 198 -16.60 -6.54 -24.13
N GLU A 199 -17.36 -6.76 -23.06
CA GLU A 199 -17.43 -5.83 -21.92
C GLU A 199 -16.12 -5.82 -21.13
N ALA A 200 -15.50 -6.98 -20.91
CA ALA A 200 -14.22 -7.08 -20.22
C ALA A 200 -13.13 -6.30 -20.97
N GLN A 201 -13.02 -6.49 -22.29
CA GLN A 201 -12.07 -5.76 -23.14
C GLN A 201 -12.32 -4.25 -23.11
N ALA A 202 -13.58 -3.83 -23.25
CA ALA A 202 -13.94 -2.41 -23.21
C ALA A 202 -13.66 -1.77 -21.84
N LEU A 203 -13.93 -2.49 -20.73
CA LEU A 203 -13.67 -2.02 -19.37
C LEU A 203 -12.16 -1.88 -19.11
N ILE A 204 -11.36 -2.86 -19.52
CA ILE A 204 -9.90 -2.84 -19.44
C ILE A 204 -9.35 -1.63 -20.19
N ALA A 205 -9.80 -1.42 -21.43
CA ALA A 205 -9.39 -0.28 -22.24
C ALA A 205 -9.77 1.07 -21.60
N ALA A 206 -10.97 1.18 -21.03
CA ALA A 206 -11.46 2.40 -20.42
C ALA A 206 -10.85 2.72 -19.04
N SER A 207 -10.24 1.74 -18.36
CA SER A 207 -9.70 1.92 -16.99
C SER A 207 -8.35 2.64 -16.98
N GLY A 208 -7.49 2.35 -17.96
CA GLY A 208 -6.11 2.84 -18.06
C GLY A 208 -5.13 2.24 -17.04
N TRP A 209 -5.57 2.01 -15.79
CA TRP A 209 -4.79 1.36 -14.74
C TRP A 209 -5.54 0.16 -14.15
N LEU A 210 -5.03 -1.05 -14.39
CA LEU A 210 -5.69 -2.33 -14.06
C LEU A 210 -5.49 -2.74 -12.60
N SER A 211 -5.80 -1.81 -11.69
CA SER A 211 -5.87 -2.09 -10.26
C SER A 211 -7.15 -2.84 -9.93
N VAL A 212 -7.05 -3.92 -9.14
CA VAL A 212 -8.19 -4.72 -8.68
C VAL A 212 -9.30 -3.82 -8.11
N TYR A 213 -8.94 -2.88 -7.23
CA TYR A 213 -9.91 -1.98 -6.59
C TYR A 213 -10.76 -1.18 -7.59
N TYR A 214 -10.13 -0.62 -8.63
CA TYR A 214 -10.83 0.18 -9.63
C TYR A 214 -11.58 -0.68 -10.64
N LEU A 215 -11.07 -1.86 -10.99
CA LEU A 215 -11.80 -2.84 -11.80
C LEU A 215 -13.08 -3.27 -11.10
N GLU A 216 -13.04 -3.56 -9.80
CA GLU A 216 -14.23 -3.87 -9.00
C GLU A 216 -15.23 -2.71 -8.98
N ALA A 217 -14.76 -1.50 -8.67
CA ALA A 217 -15.61 -0.32 -8.60
C ALA A 217 -16.29 -0.05 -9.94
N PHE A 218 -15.57 -0.20 -11.06
CA PHE A 218 -16.10 -0.01 -12.39
C PHE A 218 -17.08 -1.13 -12.79
N ALA A 219 -16.75 -2.39 -12.50
CA ALA A 219 -17.61 -3.54 -12.78
C ALA A 219 -18.95 -3.48 -12.01
N ARG A 220 -18.94 -3.00 -10.76
CA ARG A 220 -20.17 -2.81 -9.95
C ARG A 220 -21.17 -1.84 -10.60
N GLU A 221 -20.70 -0.93 -11.43
CA GLU A 221 -21.55 0.06 -12.13
C GLU A 221 -22.12 -0.46 -13.45
N LEU A 222 -21.82 -1.70 -13.85
CA LEU A 222 -22.43 -2.35 -15.01
C LEU A 222 -23.90 -2.68 -14.75
N GLN A 223 -24.73 -2.41 -15.77
CA GLN A 223 -26.17 -2.66 -15.72
C GLN A 223 -26.65 -3.32 -17.02
N GLY A 224 -27.82 -3.95 -16.96
CA GLY A 224 -28.42 -4.67 -18.08
C GLY A 224 -27.77 -6.02 -18.41
N GLU A 225 -28.35 -6.73 -19.38
CA GLU A 225 -27.91 -8.07 -19.82
C GLU A 225 -26.54 -8.05 -20.50
N PRO A 226 -25.62 -9.01 -20.31
CA PRO A 226 -24.29 -8.99 -20.94
C PRO A 226 -24.31 -8.65 -22.45
N ALA A 227 -23.43 -7.75 -22.88
CA ALA A 227 -23.36 -7.33 -24.27
C ALA A 227 -22.95 -8.48 -25.20
N GLN A 228 -23.59 -8.56 -26.37
CA GLN A 228 -23.34 -9.61 -27.37
C GLN A 228 -22.39 -9.16 -28.48
N ASP A 229 -22.03 -7.88 -28.52
CA ASP A 229 -21.17 -7.26 -29.51
C ASP A 229 -20.37 -6.09 -28.89
N ALA A 230 -19.33 -5.65 -29.60
CA ALA A 230 -18.40 -4.62 -29.14
C ALA A 230 -19.03 -3.22 -29.04
N GLU A 231 -19.98 -2.87 -29.91
CA GLU A 231 -20.61 -1.55 -29.91
C GLU A 231 -21.50 -1.39 -28.68
N THR A 232 -22.35 -2.38 -28.43
CA THR A 232 -23.20 -2.46 -27.24
C THR A 232 -22.35 -2.49 -25.96
N ALA A 233 -21.23 -3.23 -25.96
CA ALA A 233 -20.31 -3.26 -24.82
C ALA A 233 -19.73 -1.87 -24.53
N GLN A 234 -19.23 -1.17 -25.56
CA GLN A 234 -18.66 0.16 -25.41
C GLN A 234 -19.67 1.15 -24.83
N GLN A 235 -20.90 1.17 -25.34
CA GLN A 235 -21.97 2.03 -24.82
C GLN A 235 -22.25 1.77 -23.33
N ARG A 236 -22.26 0.50 -22.91
CA ARG A 236 -22.49 0.13 -21.50
C ARG A 236 -21.33 0.50 -20.59
N ILE A 237 -20.09 0.33 -21.06
CA ILE A 237 -18.90 0.77 -20.32
C ILE A 237 -18.91 2.29 -20.16
N ASP A 238 -19.30 3.04 -21.19
CA ASP A 238 -19.43 4.50 -21.10
C ASP A 238 -20.48 4.92 -20.08
N ASP A 239 -21.61 4.24 -20.03
CA ASP A 239 -22.65 4.51 -19.04
C ASP A 239 -22.25 4.10 -17.63
N ALA A 240 -21.58 2.96 -17.46
CA ALA A 240 -21.01 2.55 -16.18
C ALA A 240 -19.97 3.56 -15.69
N ARG A 241 -19.13 4.09 -16.58
CA ARG A 241 -18.13 5.11 -16.26
C ARG A 241 -18.79 6.40 -15.78
N LYS A 242 -19.86 6.84 -16.44
CA LYS A 242 -20.64 8.02 -16.01
C LYS A 242 -21.21 7.83 -14.60
N ARG A 243 -21.68 6.63 -14.27
CA ARG A 243 -22.18 6.29 -12.92
C ARG A 243 -21.05 6.22 -11.89
N LEU A 244 -19.91 5.61 -12.22
CA LEU A 244 -18.74 5.57 -11.35
C LEU A 244 -18.23 6.98 -11.01
N LEU A 245 -18.26 7.89 -11.98
CA LEU A 245 -17.84 9.28 -11.82
C LEU A 245 -18.96 10.21 -11.32
N ALA A 246 -20.10 9.67 -10.88
CA ALA A 246 -21.20 10.45 -10.33
C ALA A 246 -20.90 10.89 -8.88
N PRO A 247 -21.54 11.97 -8.38
CA PRO A 247 -21.28 12.48 -7.03
C PRO A 247 -21.47 11.44 -5.91
N THR A 248 -22.37 10.47 -6.08
CA THR A 248 -22.62 9.39 -5.12
C THR A 248 -21.43 8.46 -4.93
N ASN A 249 -20.54 8.39 -5.92
CA ASN A 249 -19.38 7.51 -5.97
C ASN A 249 -18.05 8.28 -5.79
N ARG A 250 -18.11 9.55 -5.35
CA ARG A 250 -16.93 10.40 -5.18
C ARG A 250 -15.88 9.78 -4.24
N VAL A 251 -16.33 9.06 -3.21
CA VAL A 251 -15.50 8.41 -2.20
C VAL A 251 -14.42 7.47 -2.78
N TYR A 252 -14.64 6.87 -3.95
CA TYR A 252 -13.65 6.00 -4.61
C TYR A 252 -12.37 6.74 -5.04
N PHE A 253 -12.41 8.07 -5.10
CA PHE A 253 -11.31 8.90 -5.59
C PHE A 253 -10.87 10.00 -4.60
N GLU A 254 -11.59 10.24 -3.50
CA GLU A 254 -11.27 11.33 -2.54
C GLU A 254 -9.95 11.16 -1.82
N SER A 255 -9.45 9.93 -1.70
CA SER A 255 -8.14 9.66 -1.11
C SER A 255 -6.99 10.31 -1.88
N TRP A 256 -7.13 10.53 -3.19
CA TRP A 256 -6.08 11.13 -4.03
C TRP A 256 -5.80 12.59 -3.72
N PRO A 257 -6.77 13.54 -3.78
CA PRO A 257 -6.51 14.91 -3.36
C PRO A 257 -6.20 15.01 -1.86
N GLU A 258 -6.77 14.14 -1.01
CA GLU A 258 -6.38 14.06 0.41
C GLU A 258 -4.90 13.74 0.60
N HIS A 259 -4.34 12.84 -0.20
CA HIS A 259 -2.92 12.51 -0.17
C HIS A 259 -2.07 13.75 -0.43
N ILE A 260 -2.41 14.58 -1.42
CA ILE A 260 -1.70 15.83 -1.68
C ILE A 260 -1.82 16.78 -0.48
N ARG A 261 -3.03 16.92 0.08
CA ARG A 261 -3.27 17.82 1.21
C ARG A 261 -2.50 17.42 2.47
N LYS A 262 -2.38 16.12 2.72
CA LYS A 262 -1.71 15.57 3.92
C LYS A 262 -0.18 15.60 3.82
N ASN A 263 0.37 15.43 2.62
CA ASN A 263 1.81 15.21 2.45
C ASN A 263 2.60 16.45 1.97
N PHE A 264 1.92 17.47 1.42
CA PHE A 264 2.59 18.66 0.89
C PHE A 264 2.07 19.95 1.53
N THR A 265 2.99 20.89 1.74
CA THR A 265 2.69 22.24 2.26
C THR A 265 2.76 23.27 1.15
N GLN A 266 2.22 24.46 1.42
CA GLN A 266 2.30 25.60 0.51
C GLN A 266 3.76 26.10 0.36
N PRO A 267 4.16 26.59 -0.85
CA PRO A 267 3.36 26.73 -2.08
C PRO A 267 3.29 25.46 -2.95
N THR A 268 4.06 24.41 -2.61
CA THR A 268 4.18 23.17 -3.39
C THR A 268 2.84 22.48 -3.59
N GLN A 269 2.02 22.43 -2.54
CA GLN A 269 0.68 21.83 -2.56
C GLN A 269 -0.19 22.41 -3.68
N SER A 270 -0.35 23.73 -3.74
CA SER A 270 -1.15 24.38 -4.80
C SER A 270 -0.56 24.12 -6.18
N LEU A 271 0.76 24.11 -6.32
CA LEU A 271 1.40 23.86 -7.61
C LEU A 271 1.16 22.42 -8.12
N LEU A 272 1.13 21.42 -7.22
CA LEU A 272 0.77 20.05 -7.58
C LEU A 272 -0.67 19.95 -8.09
N PHE A 273 -1.62 20.62 -7.41
CA PHE A 273 -3.00 20.68 -7.88
C PHE A 273 -3.11 21.33 -9.26
N THR A 274 -2.44 22.46 -9.48
CA THR A 274 -2.43 23.13 -10.80
C THR A 274 -1.83 22.23 -11.88
N VAL A 275 -0.74 21.51 -11.60
CA VAL A 275 -0.16 20.54 -12.57
C VAL A 275 -1.18 19.47 -12.94
N LEU A 276 -1.84 18.87 -11.96
CA LEU A 276 -2.82 17.82 -12.20
C LEU A 276 -4.08 18.35 -12.90
N GLU A 277 -4.51 19.56 -12.62
CA GLU A 277 -5.58 20.23 -13.37
C GLU A 277 -5.22 20.36 -14.86
N GLN A 278 -4.03 20.88 -15.18
CA GLN A 278 -3.60 21.03 -16.58
C GLN A 278 -3.47 19.67 -17.29
N LEU A 279 -3.00 18.64 -16.60
CA LEU A 279 -2.91 17.29 -17.17
C LEU A 279 -4.30 16.64 -17.32
N ALA A 280 -5.28 16.99 -16.49
CA ALA A 280 -6.61 16.40 -16.52
C ALA A 280 -7.36 16.76 -17.80
N ASP A 281 -7.10 17.95 -18.35
CA ASP A 281 -7.69 18.44 -19.59
C ASP A 281 -7.10 17.82 -20.86
N THR A 282 -6.06 17.00 -20.74
CA THR A 282 -5.37 16.38 -21.88
C THR A 282 -5.36 14.85 -21.77
N GLU A 283 -6.02 14.16 -22.71
CA GLU A 283 -6.05 12.68 -22.73
C GLU A 283 -4.65 12.07 -22.86
N PHE A 284 -3.80 12.65 -23.72
CA PHE A 284 -2.45 12.16 -23.98
C PHE A 284 -1.37 12.87 -23.17
N GLY A 285 -1.75 13.71 -22.20
CA GLY A 285 -0.80 14.46 -21.39
C GLY A 285 -0.07 15.58 -22.12
N LEU A 286 0.97 16.11 -21.47
CA LEU A 286 1.76 17.25 -21.93
C LEU A 286 3.26 17.00 -21.71
N SER A 287 4.08 17.51 -22.63
CA SER A 287 5.52 17.65 -22.40
C SER A 287 5.82 18.73 -21.36
N LEU A 288 7.05 18.75 -20.81
CA LEU A 288 7.49 19.81 -19.90
C LEU A 288 7.34 21.20 -20.50
N ASP A 289 7.69 21.36 -21.78
CA ASP A 289 7.66 22.64 -22.47
C ASP A 289 6.21 23.08 -22.81
N GLY A 290 5.29 22.11 -22.94
CA GLY A 290 3.86 22.39 -23.07
C GLY A 290 3.19 22.74 -21.74
N LEU A 291 3.62 22.10 -20.64
CA LEU A 291 3.03 22.29 -19.31
C LEU A 291 3.52 23.58 -18.63
N LEU A 292 4.82 23.89 -18.71
CA LEU A 292 5.43 25.00 -17.98
C LEU A 292 4.73 26.36 -18.22
N PRO A 293 4.38 26.76 -19.46
CA PRO A 293 3.68 28.02 -19.72
C PRO A 293 2.26 28.07 -19.14
N LEU A 294 1.60 26.91 -18.98
CA LEU A 294 0.23 26.83 -18.46
C LEU A 294 0.16 27.05 -16.94
N LEU A 295 1.26 26.79 -16.23
CA LEU A 295 1.33 26.96 -14.77
C LEU A 295 1.41 28.43 -14.34
N ARG A 296 1.64 29.37 -15.29
CA ARG A 296 1.67 30.83 -15.06
C ARG A 296 2.50 31.24 -13.83
N ASN A 297 3.62 30.56 -13.63
CA ASN A 297 4.55 30.81 -12.53
C ASN A 297 5.94 31.11 -13.10
N ASP A 298 6.25 32.40 -13.22
CA ASP A 298 7.50 32.89 -13.85
C ASP A 298 8.76 32.49 -13.08
N THR A 299 8.63 32.09 -11.81
CA THR A 299 9.76 31.62 -11.00
C THR A 299 10.04 30.14 -11.19
N LEU A 300 9.06 29.37 -11.68
CA LEU A 300 9.17 27.93 -11.84
C LEU A 300 10.07 27.59 -13.04
N GLN A 301 11.13 26.84 -12.78
CA GLN A 301 12.04 26.38 -13.83
C GLN A 301 11.69 24.95 -14.25
N LYS A 302 12.08 24.57 -15.48
CA LYS A 302 11.88 23.22 -16.02
C LYS A 302 12.38 22.10 -15.09
N LYS A 303 13.51 22.31 -14.42
CA LYS A 303 14.07 21.36 -13.43
C LYS A 303 13.18 21.17 -12.20
N ASP A 304 12.47 22.21 -11.79
CA ASP A 304 11.60 22.19 -10.61
C ASP A 304 10.27 21.54 -10.97
N LEU A 305 9.74 21.83 -12.18
CA LEU A 305 8.61 21.09 -12.75
C LEU A 305 8.91 19.58 -12.89
N GLN A 306 10.10 19.21 -13.38
CA GLN A 306 10.50 17.80 -13.44
C GLN A 306 10.47 17.13 -12.07
N ARG A 307 10.93 17.81 -11.02
CA ARG A 307 10.90 17.26 -9.64
C ARG A 307 9.47 17.03 -9.16
N LEU A 308 8.56 17.97 -9.44
CA LEU A 308 7.15 17.81 -9.11
C LEU A 308 6.51 16.64 -9.85
N LEU A 309 6.81 16.48 -11.13
CA LEU A 309 6.29 15.37 -11.94
C LEU A 309 6.85 14.03 -11.48
N ASN A 310 8.12 13.97 -11.08
CA ASN A 310 8.71 12.77 -10.49
C ASN A 310 7.99 12.41 -9.18
N THR A 311 7.69 13.39 -8.33
CA THR A 311 6.90 13.16 -7.11
C THR A 311 5.49 12.64 -7.43
N LEU A 312 4.80 13.22 -8.40
CA LEU A 312 3.48 12.75 -8.83
C LEU A 312 3.52 11.35 -9.43
N GLU A 313 4.60 10.99 -10.12
CA GLU A 313 4.80 9.66 -10.70
C GLU A 313 5.10 8.61 -9.61
N GLU A 314 5.94 8.96 -8.63
CA GLU A 314 6.22 8.15 -7.44
C GLU A 314 4.96 7.90 -6.60
N ASP A 315 4.10 8.92 -6.47
CA ASP A 315 2.80 8.82 -5.78
C ASP A 315 1.70 8.17 -6.64
N GLY A 316 1.99 7.82 -7.89
CA GLY A 316 1.09 7.08 -8.78
C GLY A 316 0.02 7.91 -9.49
N PHE A 317 0.05 9.24 -9.40
CA PHE A 317 -0.87 10.11 -10.14
C PHE A 317 -0.58 10.11 -11.64
N THR A 318 0.70 10.23 -11.99
CA THR A 318 1.15 10.40 -13.37
C THR A 318 2.06 9.25 -13.83
N VAL A 319 2.33 9.24 -15.13
CA VAL A 319 3.33 8.39 -15.77
C VAL A 319 3.95 9.16 -16.93
N TYR A 320 5.24 8.95 -17.16
CA TYR A 320 5.91 9.43 -18.36
C TYR A 320 5.73 8.45 -19.54
N ASP A 321 5.11 8.92 -20.61
CA ASP A 321 4.97 8.23 -21.89
C ASP A 321 6.24 8.50 -22.72
N ILE A 322 7.14 7.51 -22.79
CA ILE A 322 8.44 7.63 -23.46
C ILE A 322 8.27 7.86 -24.96
N ASP A 323 7.28 7.22 -25.59
CA ASP A 323 7.07 7.30 -27.04
C ASP A 323 6.58 8.69 -27.46
N ARG A 324 5.81 9.35 -26.59
CA ARG A 324 5.30 10.72 -26.82
C ARG A 324 6.12 11.82 -26.15
N GLU A 325 7.06 11.47 -25.29
CA GLU A 325 7.77 12.38 -24.39
C GLU A 325 6.83 13.25 -23.52
N HIS A 326 5.69 12.69 -23.11
CA HIS A 326 4.63 13.40 -22.39
C HIS A 326 4.41 12.84 -20.99
N HIS A 327 4.07 13.71 -20.04
CA HIS A 327 3.52 13.29 -18.75
C HIS A 327 1.99 13.28 -18.85
N ARG A 328 1.36 12.18 -18.43
CA ARG A 328 -0.10 12.02 -18.40
C ARG A 328 -0.55 11.40 -17.11
N PHE A 329 -1.86 11.45 -16.83
CA PHE A 329 -2.42 10.65 -15.74
C PHE A 329 -2.15 9.16 -15.97
N ARG A 330 -1.76 8.48 -14.89
CA ARG A 330 -1.59 7.02 -14.89
C ARG A 330 -2.92 6.30 -15.06
N MET A 331 -3.96 6.78 -14.38
CA MET A 331 -5.30 6.21 -14.38
C MET A 331 -6.29 7.13 -15.08
N GLU A 332 -6.92 6.64 -16.15
CA GLU A 332 -7.89 7.41 -16.94
C GLU A 332 -9.13 7.80 -16.13
N LEU A 333 -9.61 6.89 -15.27
CA LEU A 333 -10.71 7.19 -14.35
C LEU A 333 -10.37 8.35 -13.40
N LEU A 334 -9.12 8.44 -12.92
CA LEU A 334 -8.70 9.55 -12.07
C LEU A 334 -8.67 10.86 -12.84
N ARG A 335 -8.17 10.84 -14.08
CA ARG A 335 -8.12 12.01 -14.97
C ARG A 335 -9.50 12.62 -15.15
N LEU A 336 -10.47 11.78 -15.53
CA LEU A 336 -11.86 12.19 -15.75
C LEU A 336 -12.53 12.67 -14.47
N TRP A 337 -12.23 12.03 -13.34
CA TRP A 337 -12.70 12.48 -12.03
C TRP A 337 -12.12 13.85 -11.67
N TRP A 338 -10.81 14.06 -11.87
CA TRP A 338 -10.11 15.32 -11.59
C TRP A 338 -10.68 16.47 -12.43
N GLN A 339 -10.88 16.23 -13.72
CA GLN A 339 -11.49 17.19 -14.65
C GLN A 339 -12.91 17.58 -14.22
N ARG A 340 -13.69 16.63 -13.69
CA ARG A 340 -15.07 16.86 -13.27
C ARG A 340 -15.17 17.67 -11.98
N TYR A 341 -14.29 17.42 -11.01
CA TYR A 341 -14.44 17.93 -9.64
C TYR A 341 -13.46 19.03 -9.27
N LEU A 342 -12.36 19.21 -10.03
CA LEU A 342 -11.33 20.22 -9.81
C LEU A 342 -11.00 20.40 -8.32
N PRO A 343 -10.47 19.35 -7.66
CA PRO A 343 -10.17 19.44 -6.24
C PRO A 343 -9.07 20.47 -5.97
N GLU A 344 -9.23 21.23 -4.88
CA GLU A 344 -8.29 22.26 -4.42
C GLU A 344 -7.66 21.94 -3.06
#